data_AF-A0A8T2ID47-F1
#
_entry.id   AF-A0A8T2ID47-F1
#
_cell.length_a   1.000
_cell.length_b   1.000
_cell.length_c   1.000
_cell.angle_alpha   90.00
_cell.angle_beta   90.00
_cell.angle_gamma   90.00
#
_symmetry.space_group_name_H-M   'P 1'
#
loop_
_entity.id
_entity.type
_entity.pdbx_description
1 polymer ?
#
loop_
_entity_poly.entity_id
_entity_poly.type
_entity_poly.pdbx_seq_one_letter_code
_entity_poly.pdbx_strand_id
1 'polypeptide(L)'
;MAPWVPVLLLSFYLPCAWTTKICAFNAQHFGVNKVAKNHILDIMVKIIQRCDICLLQEVQDPKGLALSQLLRSLNRAHVRDVFMAVSSPSLGRKSYMEQYVFVYRSDKVKVSDQYKYADDHSVTPDAFAREPYIVRFSLLQKGQ
;
A
#
# COMPACT_ATOMS: atom_id res chain seq x y z
N MET A 1 -37.33 -35.29 16.03
CA MET A 1 -36.40 -34.63 15.10
C MET A 1 -35.34 -33.90 15.92
N ALA A 2 -34.09 -34.17 15.62
CA ALA A 2 -32.92 -33.78 16.37
C ALA A 2 -32.70 -32.23 16.30
N PRO A 3 -32.78 -31.45 17.41
CA PRO A 3 -32.77 -29.98 17.39
C PRO A 3 -31.42 -29.32 17.05
N TRP A 4 -30.35 -30.11 17.00
CA TRP A 4 -29.01 -29.83 16.50
C TRP A 4 -28.86 -29.77 14.96
N VAL A 5 -29.79 -30.34 14.17
CA VAL A 5 -29.69 -30.33 12.69
C VAL A 5 -29.74 -28.91 12.07
N PRO A 6 -30.58 -27.96 12.54
CA PRO A 6 -30.57 -26.58 12.05
C PRO A 6 -29.29 -25.80 12.44
N VAL A 7 -28.70 -26.12 13.59
CA VAL A 7 -27.50 -25.44 14.11
C VAL A 7 -26.26 -25.80 13.28
N LEU A 8 -26.15 -27.06 12.83
CA LEU A 8 -25.09 -27.52 11.93
C LEU A 8 -25.21 -26.96 10.50
N LEU A 9 -26.42 -26.63 10.05
CA LEU A 9 -26.65 -26.01 8.73
C LEU A 9 -26.24 -24.54 8.72
N LEU A 10 -26.40 -23.81 9.84
CA LEU A 10 -26.02 -22.39 9.95
C LEU A 10 -24.51 -22.14 9.93
N SER A 11 -23.67 -23.10 10.34
CA SER A 11 -22.21 -22.95 10.28
C SER A 11 -21.63 -23.03 8.86
N PHE A 12 -22.36 -23.60 7.90
CA PHE A 12 -21.95 -23.67 6.49
C PHE A 12 -22.25 -22.39 5.69
N TYR A 13 -23.03 -21.47 6.24
CA TYR A 13 -23.41 -20.21 5.60
C TYR A 13 -22.62 -18.99 6.10
N LEU A 14 -21.58 -19.17 6.92
CA LEU A 14 -20.64 -18.09 7.18
C LEU A 14 -19.88 -17.84 5.88
N PRO A 15 -20.14 -16.74 5.14
CA PRO A 15 -19.30 -16.40 4.01
C PRO A 15 -17.87 -16.34 4.54
N CYS A 16 -16.95 -17.00 3.86
CA CYS A 16 -15.52 -16.78 4.04
C CYS A 16 -15.29 -15.29 3.78
N ALA A 17 -15.34 -14.47 4.83
CA ALA A 17 -15.20 -13.04 4.71
C ALA A 17 -13.75 -12.79 4.31
N TRP A 18 -13.55 -12.41 3.05
CA TRP A 18 -12.24 -12.03 2.54
C TRP A 18 -11.81 -10.77 3.29
N THR A 19 -10.89 -10.92 4.24
CA THR A 19 -10.32 -9.79 4.96
C THR A 19 -9.19 -9.18 4.12
N THR A 20 -9.34 -7.91 3.76
CA THR A 20 -8.27 -7.12 3.16
C THR A 20 -7.57 -6.32 4.25
N LYS A 21 -6.25 -6.45 4.36
CA LYS A 21 -5.44 -5.72 5.34
C LYS A 21 -4.83 -4.49 4.70
N ILE A 22 -5.18 -3.32 5.23
CA ILE A 22 -4.66 -2.04 4.76
C ILE A 22 -3.86 -1.40 5.90
N CYS A 23 -2.72 -0.81 5.58
CA CYS A 23 -1.93 -0.05 6.55
C CYS A 23 -1.34 1.22 5.93
N ALA A 24 -0.99 2.17 6.80
CA ALA A 24 -0.21 3.35 6.47
C ALA A 24 1.03 3.39 7.37
N PHE A 25 2.19 3.65 6.77
CA PHE A 25 3.47 3.66 7.44
C PHE A 25 4.27 4.89 7.00
N ASN A 26 4.41 5.85 7.92
CA ASN A 26 5.38 6.92 7.76
C ASN A 26 6.78 6.36 8.06
N ALA A 27 7.63 6.32 7.04
CA ALA A 27 8.94 5.69 7.09
C ALA A 27 10.10 6.70 7.14
N GLN A 28 9.93 7.82 7.84
CA GLN A 28 10.90 8.92 8.08
C GLN A 28 12.08 8.99 7.10
N HIS A 29 12.07 9.92 6.15
CA HIS A 29 13.15 10.03 5.14
C HIS A 29 13.45 8.69 4.45
N PHE A 30 12.41 8.00 3.98
CA PHE A 30 12.61 6.79 3.21
C PHE A 30 13.32 7.13 1.90
N GLY A 31 14.44 6.46 1.63
CA GLY A 31 15.28 6.73 0.47
C GLY A 31 16.49 5.80 0.42
N VAL A 32 17.39 6.02 -0.55
CA VAL A 32 18.52 5.13 -0.86
C VAL A 32 19.37 4.82 0.38
N ASN A 33 19.68 5.85 1.18
CA ASN A 33 20.48 5.70 2.40
C ASN A 33 19.82 4.79 3.45
N LYS A 34 18.48 4.79 3.51
CA LYS A 34 17.74 3.99 4.48
C LYS A 34 17.66 2.52 4.04
N VAL A 35 17.36 2.27 2.76
CA VAL A 35 17.30 0.90 2.23
C VAL A 35 18.67 0.23 2.07
N ALA A 36 19.76 1.00 2.01
CA ALA A 36 21.12 0.48 2.03
C ALA A 36 21.48 -0.23 3.34
N LYS A 37 20.75 0.04 4.44
CA LYS A 37 20.92 -0.63 5.73
C LYS A 37 20.10 -1.91 5.74
N ASN A 38 20.71 -3.05 5.45
CA ASN A 38 20.02 -4.35 5.31
C ASN A 38 19.08 -4.68 6.48
N HIS A 39 19.51 -4.50 7.73
CA HIS A 39 18.66 -4.76 8.90
C HIS A 39 17.40 -3.87 8.94
N ILE A 40 17.47 -2.62 8.47
CA ILE A 40 16.30 -1.72 8.36
C ILE A 40 15.39 -2.19 7.22
N LEU A 41 15.95 -2.52 6.07
CA LEU A 41 15.20 -3.03 4.93
C LEU A 41 14.45 -4.33 5.29
N ASP A 42 15.08 -5.24 6.03
CA ASP A 42 14.46 -6.48 6.50
C ASP A 42 13.28 -6.21 7.44
N ILE A 43 13.38 -5.21 8.32
CA ILE A 43 12.27 -4.78 9.19
C ILE A 43 11.14 -4.20 8.35
N MET A 44 11.44 -3.35 7.36
CA MET A 44 10.44 -2.78 6.45
C MET A 44 9.68 -3.85 5.69
N VAL A 45 10.40 -4.84 5.13
CA VAL A 45 9.81 -6.01 4.46
C VAL A 45 8.84 -6.72 5.41
N LYS A 46 9.26 -6.99 6.66
CA LYS A 46 8.44 -7.65 7.68
C LYS A 46 7.18 -6.85 8.06
N ILE A 47 7.24 -5.52 8.04
CA ILE A 47 6.09 -4.65 8.30
C ILE A 47 5.13 -4.67 7.11
N ILE A 48 5.64 -4.36 5.91
CA ILE A 48 4.83 -4.15 4.71
C ILE A 48 4.13 -5.44 4.27
N GLN A 49 4.80 -6.59 4.38
CA GLN A 49 4.23 -7.89 3.98
C GLN A 49 2.97 -8.28 4.78
N ARG A 50 2.68 -7.62 5.91
CA ARG A 50 1.49 -7.89 6.73
C ARG A 50 0.20 -7.33 6.14
N CYS A 51 0.33 -6.46 5.13
CA CYS A 51 -0.77 -5.76 4.48
C CYS A 51 -0.92 -6.24 3.03
N ASP A 52 -2.14 -6.16 2.51
CA ASP A 52 -2.44 -6.31 1.09
C ASP A 52 -2.24 -4.99 0.34
N ILE A 53 -2.48 -3.86 1.03
CA ILE A 53 -2.17 -2.50 0.58
C ILE A 53 -1.46 -1.76 1.72
N CYS A 54 -0.29 -1.21 1.46
CA CYS A 54 0.47 -0.39 2.39
C CYS A 54 0.75 0.98 1.77
N LEU A 55 0.26 2.06 2.37
CA LEU A 55 0.69 3.42 2.08
C LEU A 55 2.02 3.68 2.79
N LEU A 56 3.08 3.97 2.04
CA LEU A 56 4.37 4.43 2.53
C LEU A 56 4.44 5.95 2.38
N GLN A 57 4.76 6.65 3.46
CA GLN A 57 4.87 8.11 3.52
C GLN A 57 6.31 8.55 3.84
N GLU A 58 6.61 9.82 3.59
CA GLU A 58 7.96 10.42 3.64
C GLU A 58 8.97 9.76 2.69
N VAL A 59 8.51 9.35 1.51
CA VAL A 59 9.38 8.79 0.47
C VAL A 59 10.10 9.92 -0.25
N GLN A 60 11.43 9.95 -0.15
CA GLN A 60 12.32 10.86 -0.86
C GLN A 60 13.17 10.05 -1.85
N ASP A 61 12.56 9.66 -2.97
CA ASP A 61 13.19 8.77 -3.95
C ASP A 61 12.86 9.18 -5.39
N PRO A 62 13.32 10.36 -5.84
CA PRO A 62 12.96 10.91 -7.16
C PRO A 62 13.40 10.03 -8.33
N LYS A 63 14.36 9.12 -8.11
CA LYS A 63 14.85 8.16 -9.12
C LYS A 63 14.23 6.76 -8.99
N GLY A 64 13.38 6.52 -7.99
CA GLY A 64 12.75 5.23 -7.73
C GLY A 64 13.73 4.10 -7.32
N LEU A 65 14.96 4.43 -6.93
CA LEU A 65 15.99 3.43 -6.63
C LEU A 65 15.73 2.72 -5.31
N ALA A 66 15.29 3.45 -4.30
CA ALA A 66 14.96 2.89 -2.99
C ALA A 66 13.71 2.03 -3.05
N LEU A 67 12.68 2.49 -3.75
CA LEU A 67 11.46 1.73 -3.99
C LEU A 67 11.74 0.45 -4.78
N SER A 68 12.56 0.53 -5.82
CA SER A 68 12.99 -0.65 -6.59
C SER A 68 13.73 -1.67 -5.73
N GLN A 69 14.62 -1.22 -4.84
CA GLN A 69 15.29 -2.12 -3.89
C GLN A 69 14.31 -2.76 -2.91
N LEU A 70 13.35 -1.99 -2.38
CA LEU A 70 12.32 -2.51 -1.47
C LEU A 70 11.44 -3.57 -2.14
N LEU A 71 10.94 -3.30 -3.35
CA LEU A 71 10.12 -4.25 -4.11
C LEU A 71 10.89 -5.53 -4.46
N ARG A 72 12.18 -5.42 -4.83
CA ARG A 72 13.04 -6.59 -5.06
C ARG A 72 13.18 -7.44 -3.79
N SER A 73 13.34 -6.83 -2.63
CA SER A 73 13.42 -7.58 -1.36
C SER A 73 12.09 -8.22 -0.97
N LEU A 74 10.96 -7.51 -1.12
CA LEU A 74 9.61 -8.05 -0.89
C LEU A 74 9.33 -9.27 -1.77
N ASN A 75 9.56 -9.14 -3.08
CA ASN A 75 9.28 -10.19 -4.07
C ASN A 75 10.26 -11.38 -3.96
N ARG A 76 11.48 -11.17 -3.43
CA ARG A 76 12.40 -12.27 -3.11
C ARG A 76 11.98 -13.02 -1.85
N ALA A 77 11.49 -12.32 -0.84
CA ALA A 77 11.05 -12.93 0.42
C ALA A 77 9.76 -13.77 0.26
N HIS A 78 8.89 -13.41 -0.69
CA HIS A 78 7.61 -14.09 -0.92
C HIS A 78 7.42 -14.48 -2.38
N VAL A 79 7.92 -15.67 -2.76
CA VAL A 79 7.83 -16.15 -4.16
C VAL A 79 6.37 -16.32 -4.64
N ARG A 80 5.43 -16.52 -3.72
CA ARG A 80 4.00 -16.70 -4.06
C ARG A 80 3.24 -15.39 -4.23
N ASP A 81 3.79 -14.29 -3.72
CA ASP A 81 3.10 -13.02 -3.63
C ASP A 81 3.86 -11.96 -4.40
N VAL A 82 3.23 -11.42 -5.44
CA VAL A 82 3.85 -10.38 -6.26
C VAL A 82 3.41 -9.02 -5.72
N PHE A 83 4.38 -8.28 -5.18
CA PHE A 83 4.21 -6.90 -4.77
C PHE A 83 4.52 -5.97 -5.94
N MET A 84 3.60 -5.04 -6.16
CA MET A 84 3.72 -3.91 -7.06
C MET A 84 3.60 -2.60 -6.27
N ALA A 85 3.93 -1.48 -6.90
CA ALA A 85 3.74 -0.18 -6.29
C ALA A 85 3.23 0.85 -7.28
N VAL A 86 2.59 1.89 -6.75
CA VAL A 86 2.23 3.08 -7.48
C VAL A 86 2.55 4.31 -6.64
N SER A 87 3.14 5.32 -7.27
CA SER A 87 3.72 6.48 -6.59
C SER A 87 3.10 7.78 -7.09
N SER A 88 2.91 8.72 -6.17
CA SER A 88 2.61 10.11 -6.55
C SER A 88 3.83 10.76 -7.24
N PRO A 89 3.62 11.90 -7.93
CA PRO A 89 4.69 12.85 -8.16
C PRO A 89 5.37 13.28 -6.86
N SER A 90 6.50 13.96 -6.95
CA SER A 90 7.10 14.66 -5.82
C SER A 90 6.21 15.83 -5.39
N LEU A 91 5.81 15.86 -4.13
CA LEU A 91 4.91 16.83 -3.52
C LEU A 91 5.62 17.50 -2.35
N GLY A 92 5.40 18.79 -2.16
CA GLY A 92 6.10 19.52 -1.11
C GLY A 92 6.21 21.01 -1.41
N ARG A 93 6.58 21.76 -0.38
CA ARG A 93 6.91 23.18 -0.52
C ARG A 93 8.42 23.35 -0.57
N LYS A 94 8.90 24.15 -1.51
CA LYS A 94 10.33 24.54 -1.66
C LYS A 94 11.23 23.33 -1.97
N SER A 95 12.24 23.07 -1.14
CA SER A 95 13.27 22.06 -1.37
C SER A 95 12.93 20.69 -0.78
N TYR A 96 12.01 20.62 0.18
CA TYR A 96 11.64 19.38 0.84
C TYR A 96 10.45 18.74 0.12
N MET A 97 10.73 17.67 -0.61
CA MET A 97 9.79 17.01 -1.52
C MET A 97 9.67 15.53 -1.16
N GLU A 98 8.44 15.04 -1.12
CA GLU A 98 8.10 13.67 -0.74
C GLU A 98 7.09 13.05 -1.72
N GLN A 99 7.02 11.73 -1.72
CA GLN A 99 6.06 10.96 -2.50
C GLN A 99 5.19 10.13 -1.54
N TYR A 100 3.92 9.98 -1.91
CA TYR A 100 3.08 8.91 -1.41
C TYR A 100 3.30 7.68 -2.28
N VAL A 101 3.56 6.53 -1.67
CA VAL A 101 3.73 5.28 -2.41
C VAL A 101 2.80 4.22 -1.85
N PHE A 102 1.90 3.70 -2.67
CA PHE A 102 1.11 2.53 -2.31
C PHE A 102 1.83 1.28 -2.80
N VAL A 103 2.28 0.43 -1.88
CA VAL A 103 2.79 -0.91 -2.16
C VAL A 103 1.65 -1.90 -1.95
N TYR A 104 1.39 -2.78 -2.92
CA TYR A 104 0.23 -3.67 -2.87
C TYR A 104 0.50 -5.04 -3.48
N ARG A 105 -0.27 -6.04 -3.06
CA ARG A 105 -0.24 -7.41 -3.58
C ARG A 105 -1.07 -7.50 -4.87
N SER A 106 -0.42 -7.73 -6.01
CA SER A 106 -1.08 -7.71 -7.32
C SER A 106 -1.99 -8.93 -7.56
N ASP A 107 -1.87 -9.98 -6.75
CA ASP A 107 -2.79 -11.13 -6.74
C ASP A 107 -4.07 -10.87 -5.92
N LYS A 108 -4.10 -9.80 -5.12
CA LYS A 108 -5.22 -9.43 -4.24
C LYS A 108 -6.00 -8.23 -4.73
N VAL A 109 -5.31 -7.26 -5.31
CA VAL A 109 -5.91 -5.99 -5.73
C VAL A 109 -5.34 -5.51 -7.05
N LYS A 110 -6.13 -4.73 -7.78
CA LYS A 110 -5.72 -4.05 -9.00
C LYS A 110 -5.96 -2.55 -8.86
N VAL A 111 -4.99 -1.74 -9.28
CA VAL A 111 -5.18 -0.30 -9.41
C VAL A 111 -6.05 -0.04 -10.65
N SER A 112 -7.21 0.59 -10.45
CA SER A 112 -8.12 0.96 -11.54
C SER A 112 -7.98 2.42 -11.94
N ASP A 113 -7.57 3.28 -11.01
CA ASP A 113 -7.45 4.71 -11.24
C ASP A 113 -6.50 5.34 -10.20
N GLN A 114 -5.93 6.49 -10.53
CA GLN A 114 -5.06 7.27 -9.65
C GLN A 114 -5.12 8.75 -10.00
N TYR A 115 -5.17 9.61 -8.99
CA TYR A 115 -5.16 11.04 -9.20
C TYR A 115 -4.60 11.77 -7.98
N LYS A 116 -4.09 12.97 -8.22
CA LYS A 116 -3.71 13.91 -7.18
C LYS A 116 -4.89 14.86 -6.95
N TYR A 117 -5.17 15.21 -5.72
CA TYR A 117 -6.11 16.28 -5.41
C TYR A 117 -5.67 17.59 -6.08
N ALA A 118 -6.59 18.27 -6.74
CA ALA A 118 -6.36 19.60 -7.29
C ALA A 118 -6.54 20.62 -6.16
N ASP A 119 -5.44 21.25 -5.73
CA ASP A 119 -5.42 22.18 -4.60
C ASP A 119 -5.45 23.65 -5.07
N ASP A 120 -6.34 23.93 -6.03
CA ASP A 120 -6.51 25.23 -6.70
C ASP A 120 -7.85 25.91 -6.36
N HIS A 121 -8.42 25.59 -5.19
CA HIS A 121 -9.68 26.16 -4.74
C HIS A 121 -9.60 27.68 -4.54
N SER A 122 -10.61 28.39 -5.03
CA SER A 122 -10.69 29.85 -5.01
C SER A 122 -10.71 30.48 -3.61
N VAL A 123 -11.16 29.75 -2.59
CA VAL A 123 -11.31 30.24 -1.21
C VAL A 123 -10.09 29.90 -0.34
N THR A 124 -9.46 28.76 -0.59
CA THR A 124 -8.30 28.26 0.17
C THR A 124 -7.30 27.64 -0.78
N PRO A 125 -6.56 28.43 -1.57
CA PRO A 125 -5.50 27.91 -2.41
C PRO A 125 -4.35 27.35 -1.54
N ASP A 126 -3.69 26.27 -1.99
CA ASP A 126 -2.57 25.62 -1.28
C ASP A 126 -2.93 25.20 0.16
N ALA A 127 -4.07 24.52 0.32
CA ALA A 127 -4.50 23.97 1.60
C ALA A 127 -3.55 22.87 2.12
N PHE A 128 -2.87 22.16 1.22
CA PHE A 128 -1.99 21.04 1.53
C PHE A 128 -0.56 21.30 1.06
N ALA A 129 0.39 21.23 1.98
CA ALA A 129 1.82 21.25 1.62
C ALA A 129 2.24 20.06 0.74
N ARG A 130 1.48 18.96 0.80
CA ARG A 130 1.59 17.76 -0.04
C ARG A 130 0.17 17.31 -0.36
N GLU A 131 -0.28 17.59 -1.57
CA GLU A 131 -1.65 17.35 -1.99
C GLU A 131 -1.99 15.86 -1.85
N PRO A 132 -3.18 15.50 -1.35
CA PRO A 132 -3.57 14.10 -1.22
C PRO A 132 -3.41 13.33 -2.54
N TYR A 133 -2.82 12.14 -2.46
CA TYR A 133 -2.73 11.22 -3.56
C TYR A 133 -3.76 10.11 -3.38
N ILE A 134 -4.64 9.96 -4.36
CA ILE A 134 -5.78 9.06 -4.32
C ILE A 134 -5.55 7.92 -5.30
N VAL A 135 -5.69 6.69 -4.82
CA VAL A 135 -5.59 5.48 -5.63
C VAL A 135 -6.85 4.65 -5.44
N ARG A 136 -7.49 4.28 -6.55
CA ARG A 136 -8.66 3.40 -6.55
C ARG A 136 -8.21 1.96 -6.77
N PHE A 137 -8.54 1.10 -5.81
CA PHE A 137 -8.26 -0.33 -5.87
C PHE A 137 -9.55 -1.12 -6.08
N SER A 138 -9.49 -2.10 -6.99
CA SER A 138 -10.49 -3.15 -7.10
C SER A 138 -9.95 -4.40 -6.44
N LEU A 139 -10.74 -5.03 -5.57
CA LEU A 139 -10.40 -6.31 -4.97
C LEU A 139 -10.56 -7.43 -6.00
N LEU A 140 -9.56 -8.28 -6.11
CA LEU A 140 -9.61 -9.48 -6.94
C LEU A 140 -10.19 -10.62 -6.08
N GLN A 141 -11.34 -11.15 -6.46
CA GLN A 141 -11.79 -12.42 -5.90
C GLN A 141 -10.96 -13.53 -6.55
N LYS A 142 -10.33 -14.42 -5.76
CA LYS A 142 -9.95 -15.70 -6.35
C LYS A 142 -11.26 -16.39 -6.71
N GLY A 143 -11.42 -16.74 -7.98
CA GLY A 143 -12.60 -17.42 -8.48
C GLY A 143 -12.92 -18.67 -7.66
N GLN A 144 -14.21 -18.99 -7.65
CA GLN A 144 -14.76 -20.33 -7.36
C GLN A 144 -13.89 -21.44 -7.96
#